data_AF-A0A540MUS2-F1
#
_entry.id   AF-A0A540MUS2-F1
#
_cell.length_a   1.000
_cell.length_b   1.000
_cell.length_c   1.000
_cell.angle_alpha   90.00
_cell.angle_beta   90.00
_cell.angle_gamma   90.00
#
_symmetry.space_group_name_H-M   'P 1'
#
loop_
_entity.id
_entity.type
_entity.pdbx_description
1 polymer ?
#
loop_
_entity_poly.entity_id
_entity_poly.type
_entity_poly.pdbx_seq_one_letter_code
_entity_poly.pdbx_strand_id
1 'polypeptide(L)'
;MANVRIKDQQKASGSPRAEVGEVDTRAPFQSVKAAVSLFGKVVSRGGPSSNASPRVNANANANAVKKKLSPERFLVCQTNALDKETQLLLAQKELNKIKQQLQSAETTKARALSELDKAKRTLQDLNTKLKTLTDSKRSAIKDAEDVKNRAKKLEEVKSRETIEGNAWKRELDHARNEYTTTVTELDAAKQELTKIRQDFDAALEAKLAAFQQAAEAQRSANVNSDRVNELSKEVSAMQGSIEQLKLAALQAQQEQVNAMSEKEAHLRSYRSAKQEAEDKLLSLKNEIDPELAKELEAKLEETTSEIEVIQEEMKKAHACEMDSVRGVTMELNEATKTLQEVADEESSLRSFVSSLRLELEDMKREQGELKDKEMEMEALATKLTDQIQKIKEEAEAQRDAPPSPHEYDAHHSSTAQKLSSETESARLEMEKMKENANQHKLEAEDIRVAAEGTEKKLKIALEEAKDAREAEQRVLEELKLLSGGTQEEGASSNSETGGAKIRLSEEGFESLRRKVEECEKLAEMKEAESMNQVEAINVRKTEVDKKLEANLKAIEEIKTATDMALNKAEMADSAKSAVEGELRKRRQEEQTVVGESSASFSVLF
;
A
#
# COMPACT_ATOMS: atom_id res chain seq x y z
N MET A 1 7.95 65.66 0.69
CA MET A 1 7.71 65.83 -0.77
C MET A 1 7.36 64.45 -1.32
N ALA A 2 6.39 64.25 -2.22
CA ALA A 2 5.59 65.22 -2.97
C ALA A 2 4.09 64.83 -3.01
N ASN A 3 3.24 65.75 -3.49
CA ASN A 3 1.85 65.49 -3.91
C ASN A 3 1.87 64.71 -5.26
N VAL A 4 0.79 64.22 -5.91
CA VAL A 4 -0.56 64.74 -6.25
C VAL A 4 -1.39 63.47 -6.64
N ARG A 5 -2.71 63.30 -6.42
CA ARG A 5 -3.83 63.98 -7.13
C ARG A 5 -5.22 63.64 -6.54
N ILE A 6 -6.18 64.53 -6.80
CA ILE A 6 -7.59 64.48 -6.39
C ILE A 6 -8.45 63.82 -7.48
N LYS A 7 -9.46 63.00 -7.09
CA LYS A 7 -10.79 63.04 -7.75
C LYS A 7 -11.95 62.48 -6.92
N ASP A 8 -13.05 63.21 -7.00
CA ASP A 8 -14.44 62.95 -6.58
C ASP A 8 -15.06 61.63 -7.13
N GLN A 9 -16.25 61.13 -6.74
CA GLN A 9 -17.41 61.77 -6.06
C GLN A 9 -18.43 60.73 -5.48
N GLN A 10 -19.34 61.16 -4.58
CA GLN A 10 -20.63 60.52 -4.19
C GLN A 10 -20.58 59.16 -3.43
N LYS A 11 -21.48 58.78 -2.51
CA LYS A 11 -22.73 59.31 -1.87
C LYS A 11 -22.62 58.99 -0.36
N ALA A 12 -22.94 59.84 0.63
CA ALA A 12 -24.17 60.59 0.98
C ALA A 12 -25.00 59.91 2.11
N SER A 13 -25.65 60.73 2.96
CA SER A 13 -26.30 60.37 4.24
C SER A 13 -25.34 60.03 5.39
N GLY A 14 -25.53 60.51 6.64
CA GLY A 14 -26.51 61.48 7.12
C GLY A 14 -26.68 61.40 8.64
N SER A 15 -26.14 62.37 9.41
CA SER A 15 -26.21 62.35 10.87
C SER A 15 -27.57 62.88 11.39
N PRO A 16 -28.33 62.10 12.20
CA PRO A 16 -29.58 62.55 12.79
C PRO A 16 -29.31 63.48 13.97
N ARG A 17 -29.17 64.78 13.68
CA ARG A 17 -29.30 65.86 14.68
C ARG A 17 -30.74 65.84 15.21
N ALA A 18 -30.92 65.39 16.46
CA ALA A 18 -32.24 65.28 17.07
C ALA A 18 -32.95 66.65 17.12
N GLU A 19 -34.09 66.68 16.46
CA GLU A 19 -34.96 67.82 16.21
C GLU A 19 -35.55 68.40 17.49
N VAL A 20 -35.74 69.72 17.57
CA VAL A 20 -36.44 70.36 18.69
C VAL A 20 -37.93 70.15 18.49
N GLY A 21 -38.50 69.18 19.20
CA GLY A 21 -39.94 68.96 19.22
C GLY A 21 -40.68 70.14 19.83
N GLU A 22 -41.48 70.84 19.02
CA GLU A 22 -42.38 71.89 19.49
C GLU A 22 -43.43 71.28 20.44
N VAL A 23 -43.47 71.76 21.68
CA VAL A 23 -44.49 71.33 22.65
C VAL A 23 -45.76 72.17 22.43
N ASP A 24 -46.84 71.52 21.97
CA ASP A 24 -48.16 72.15 21.92
C ASP A 24 -48.58 72.56 23.34
N THR A 25 -48.77 73.87 23.54
CA THR A 25 -49.14 74.48 24.83
C THR A 25 -50.66 74.61 25.02
N ARG A 26 -51.47 73.99 24.16
CA ARG A 26 -52.95 73.96 24.28
C ARG A 26 -53.39 73.09 25.46
N ALA A 27 -53.59 73.75 26.60
CA ALA A 27 -53.94 73.13 27.88
C ALA A 27 -55.27 72.32 27.85
N PRO A 28 -55.25 71.02 28.25
CA PRO A 28 -56.45 70.19 28.38
C PRO A 28 -56.85 69.95 29.85
N PHE A 29 -56.84 71.00 30.70
CA PHE A 29 -57.09 70.87 32.15
C PHE A 29 -58.40 71.53 32.61
N GLN A 30 -59.54 70.95 32.21
CA GLN A 30 -60.77 71.18 32.97
C GLN A 30 -60.72 70.40 34.29
N SER A 31 -60.51 71.13 35.40
CA SER A 31 -60.93 70.79 36.77
C SER A 31 -60.75 69.33 37.25
N VAL A 32 -59.91 69.15 38.28
CA VAL A 32 -59.71 67.87 39.02
C VAL A 32 -61.03 67.22 39.49
N LYS A 33 -62.11 68.00 39.64
CA LYS A 33 -63.46 67.53 39.98
C LYS A 33 -64.08 66.57 38.95
N ALA A 34 -63.60 66.57 37.70
CA ALA A 34 -64.13 65.71 36.63
C ALA A 34 -63.57 64.28 36.65
N ALA A 35 -62.28 64.10 36.95
CA ALA A 35 -61.60 62.80 36.90
C ALA A 35 -62.15 61.78 37.93
N VAL A 36 -62.73 62.26 39.03
CA VAL A 36 -63.30 61.43 40.11
C VAL A 36 -64.59 60.71 39.69
N SER A 37 -65.26 61.16 38.63
CA SER A 37 -66.54 60.56 38.18
C SER A 37 -66.41 59.28 37.34
N LEU A 38 -65.21 58.89 36.91
CA LEU A 38 -65.02 57.76 35.98
C LEU A 38 -64.92 56.37 36.64
N PHE A 39 -64.77 56.28 37.96
CA PHE A 39 -64.63 55.01 38.70
C PHE A 39 -65.73 54.83 39.76
N GLY A 40 -66.99 55.04 39.37
CA GLY A 40 -68.11 55.24 40.31
C GLY A 40 -69.37 54.37 40.16
N LYS A 41 -69.42 53.32 39.31
CA LYS A 41 -70.66 52.52 39.19
C LYS A 41 -70.51 51.07 38.64
N VAL A 42 -70.37 50.10 39.53
CA VAL A 42 -70.91 48.73 39.36
C VAL A 42 -71.64 48.35 40.65
N VAL A 43 -72.76 47.64 40.54
CA VAL A 43 -73.68 47.37 41.65
C VAL A 43 -73.42 46.00 42.25
N SER A 44 -73.32 45.94 43.58
CA SER A 44 -73.81 44.80 44.37
C SER A 44 -74.15 45.27 45.79
N ARG A 45 -75.38 45.02 46.22
CA ARG A 45 -75.97 45.48 47.49
C ARG A 45 -76.58 44.27 48.19
N GLY A 46 -76.01 43.83 49.31
CA GLY A 46 -76.51 42.68 50.06
C GLY A 46 -75.59 42.22 51.19
N GLY A 47 -75.58 42.94 52.32
CA GLY A 47 -75.33 42.32 53.64
C GLY A 47 -76.60 41.61 54.14
N PRO A 48 -76.71 41.18 55.41
CA PRO A 48 -75.98 41.58 56.64
C PRO A 48 -75.29 40.39 57.36
N SER A 49 -74.66 40.44 58.54
CA SER A 49 -73.95 41.46 59.37
C SER A 49 -73.39 40.76 60.62
N SER A 50 -72.54 41.46 61.40
CA SER A 50 -72.29 41.30 62.84
C SER A 50 -71.60 40.04 63.40
N ASN A 51 -70.56 40.29 64.20
CA ASN A 51 -69.94 39.33 65.12
C ASN A 51 -70.86 39.05 66.32
N ALA A 52 -70.92 37.79 66.76
CA ALA A 52 -71.06 37.41 68.17
C ALA A 52 -70.59 35.96 68.39
N SER A 53 -70.08 35.67 69.59
CA SER A 53 -69.88 34.31 70.12
C SER A 53 -70.90 34.07 71.27
N PRO A 54 -71.03 32.88 71.91
CA PRO A 54 -70.25 31.64 71.73
C PRO A 54 -71.02 30.28 71.86
N ARG A 55 -70.33 29.17 71.50
CA ARG A 55 -70.33 27.84 72.17
C ARG A 55 -71.52 26.85 72.04
N VAL A 56 -71.17 25.56 72.22
CA VAL A 56 -71.97 24.36 72.66
C VAL A 56 -72.54 23.40 71.58
N ASN A 57 -71.99 22.15 71.60
CA ASN A 57 -72.55 20.84 71.18
C ASN A 57 -73.01 20.57 69.72
N ALA A 58 -73.08 19.32 69.23
CA ALA A 58 -72.30 18.10 69.52
C ALA A 58 -72.58 16.95 68.51
N ASN A 59 -71.60 16.05 68.35
CA ASN A 59 -71.72 14.59 68.12
C ASN A 59 -72.09 14.02 66.72
N ALA A 60 -71.65 12.76 66.52
CA ALA A 60 -72.09 11.74 65.55
C ALA A 60 -71.91 12.00 64.03
N ASN A 61 -71.61 10.99 63.19
CA ASN A 61 -70.90 9.72 63.41
C ASN A 61 -70.33 9.23 62.04
N ALA A 62 -69.33 8.36 62.05
CA ALA A 62 -68.85 7.70 60.83
C ALA A 62 -69.75 6.54 60.41
N ASN A 63 -69.68 6.15 59.12
CA ASN A 63 -69.46 4.74 58.79
C ASN A 63 -68.98 4.52 57.34
N ALA A 64 -68.27 3.42 57.13
CA ALA A 64 -67.70 3.03 55.83
C ALA A 64 -68.34 1.73 55.32
N VAL A 65 -68.41 1.56 53.99
CA VAL A 65 -68.76 0.27 53.37
C VAL A 65 -67.80 -0.04 52.22
N LYS A 66 -67.08 -1.16 52.34
CA LYS A 66 -66.26 -1.74 51.27
C LYS A 66 -67.16 -2.53 50.30
N LYS A 67 -66.92 -2.49 48.98
CA LYS A 67 -67.51 -3.46 48.04
C LYS A 67 -66.55 -3.80 46.90
N LYS A 68 -66.67 -5.03 46.37
CA LYS A 68 -65.68 -5.71 45.51
C LYS A 68 -65.73 -5.23 44.04
N LEU A 69 -64.67 -5.53 43.29
CA LEU A 69 -64.59 -5.38 41.83
C LEU A 69 -65.42 -6.47 41.11
N SER A 70 -65.87 -6.16 39.90
CA SER A 70 -66.33 -7.10 38.86
C SER A 70 -65.85 -6.60 37.48
N PRO A 71 -65.62 -7.47 36.47
CA PRO A 71 -64.82 -7.11 35.28
C PRO A 71 -65.43 -6.04 34.38
N GLU A 72 -66.74 -6.01 34.24
CA GLU A 72 -67.47 -5.06 33.37
C GLU A 72 -67.27 -3.59 33.77
N ARG A 73 -66.97 -3.35 35.06
CA ARG A 73 -66.57 -2.01 35.53
C ARG A 73 -65.17 -1.59 35.07
N PHE A 74 -64.34 -2.46 34.52
CA PHE A 74 -62.98 -2.10 34.09
C PHE A 74 -63.01 -1.07 32.95
N LEU A 75 -63.74 -1.36 31.87
CA LEU A 75 -63.89 -0.43 30.73
C LEU A 75 -64.61 0.87 31.13
N VAL A 76 -65.68 0.77 31.93
CA VAL A 76 -66.41 1.95 32.43
C VAL A 76 -65.54 2.77 33.39
N CYS A 77 -64.68 2.14 34.20
CA CYS A 77 -63.68 2.84 35.01
C CYS A 77 -62.53 3.39 34.16
N GLN A 78 -62.21 2.84 32.99
CA GLN A 78 -61.17 3.34 32.10
C GLN A 78 -61.63 4.60 31.37
N THR A 79 -62.87 4.64 30.84
CA THR A 79 -63.45 5.88 30.30
C THR A 79 -63.64 6.92 31.40
N ASN A 80 -64.23 6.55 32.55
CA ASN A 80 -64.32 7.45 33.70
C ASN A 80 -62.96 7.86 34.28
N ALA A 81 -61.87 7.12 34.03
CA ALA A 81 -60.52 7.52 34.42
C ALA A 81 -59.98 8.55 33.43
N LEU A 82 -60.10 8.33 32.13
CA LEU A 82 -59.71 9.30 31.09
C LEU A 82 -60.51 10.60 31.18
N ASP A 83 -61.81 10.54 31.50
CA ASP A 83 -62.63 11.73 31.77
C ASP A 83 -62.15 12.47 33.03
N LYS A 84 -61.83 11.76 34.11
CA LYS A 84 -61.30 12.35 35.36
C LYS A 84 -59.89 12.87 35.20
N GLU A 85 -59.07 12.24 34.38
CA GLU A 85 -57.70 12.65 34.03
C GLU A 85 -57.74 13.90 33.14
N THR A 86 -58.67 13.96 32.19
CA THR A 86 -58.95 15.17 31.39
C THR A 86 -59.46 16.31 32.29
N GLN A 87 -60.39 16.03 33.20
CA GLN A 87 -60.86 17.01 34.21
C GLN A 87 -59.74 17.44 35.16
N LEU A 88 -58.85 16.54 35.57
CA LEU A 88 -57.68 16.85 36.40
C LEU A 88 -56.68 17.72 35.64
N LEU A 89 -56.40 17.43 34.37
CA LEU A 89 -55.54 18.26 33.51
C LEU A 89 -56.14 19.65 33.25
N LEU A 90 -57.47 19.76 33.11
CA LEU A 90 -58.17 21.05 33.04
C LEU A 90 -58.07 21.80 34.37
N ALA A 91 -58.42 21.17 35.49
CA ALA A 91 -58.31 21.74 36.83
C ALA A 91 -56.86 22.14 37.18
N GLN A 92 -55.85 21.41 36.70
CA GLN A 92 -54.44 21.73 36.91
C GLN A 92 -53.96 22.89 36.01
N LYS A 93 -54.50 23.03 34.80
CA LYS A 93 -54.32 24.24 33.96
C LYS A 93 -54.98 25.45 34.60
N GLU A 94 -56.19 25.31 35.14
CA GLU A 94 -56.89 26.39 35.87
C GLU A 94 -56.17 26.76 37.17
N LEU A 95 -55.71 25.78 37.95
CA LEU A 95 -54.91 26.00 39.15
C LEU A 95 -53.58 26.71 38.84
N ASN A 96 -52.92 26.36 37.74
CA ASN A 96 -51.72 27.09 37.28
C ASN A 96 -52.05 28.52 36.84
N LYS A 97 -53.17 28.76 36.15
CA LYS A 97 -53.65 30.10 35.79
C LYS A 97 -53.99 30.95 37.03
N ILE A 98 -54.68 30.37 38.01
CA ILE A 98 -54.99 31.00 39.30
C ILE A 98 -53.70 31.29 40.08
N LYS A 99 -52.72 30.37 40.07
CA LYS A 99 -51.41 30.56 40.71
C LYS A 99 -50.60 31.70 40.06
N GLN A 100 -50.65 31.83 38.73
CA GLN A 100 -50.03 32.94 38.02
C GLN A 100 -50.73 34.29 38.30
N GLN A 101 -52.07 34.28 38.40
CA GLN A 101 -52.85 35.45 38.83
C GLN A 101 -52.59 35.83 40.30
N LEU A 102 -52.41 34.84 41.18
CA LEU A 102 -52.02 35.06 42.57
C LEU A 102 -50.63 35.71 42.64
N GLN A 103 -49.64 35.22 41.90
CA GLN A 103 -48.30 35.82 41.85
C GLN A 103 -48.32 37.26 41.28
N SER A 104 -49.18 37.57 40.30
CA SER A 104 -49.33 38.95 39.82
C SER A 104 -50.06 39.86 40.83
N ALA A 105 -51.01 39.33 41.60
CA ALA A 105 -51.65 40.02 42.71
C ALA A 105 -50.69 40.24 43.91
N GLU A 106 -49.83 39.27 44.21
CA GLU A 106 -48.84 39.35 45.28
C GLU A 106 -47.72 40.34 44.94
N THR A 107 -47.21 40.33 43.71
CA THR A 107 -46.18 41.29 43.27
C THR A 107 -46.72 42.72 43.15
N THR A 108 -47.97 42.92 42.73
CA THR A 108 -48.62 44.23 42.76
C THR A 108 -48.92 44.71 44.18
N LYS A 109 -49.38 43.82 45.08
CA LYS A 109 -49.53 44.11 46.52
C LYS A 109 -48.20 44.48 47.18
N ALA A 110 -47.12 43.76 46.89
CA ALA A 110 -45.78 44.06 47.42
C ALA A 110 -45.27 45.42 46.93
N ARG A 111 -45.51 45.76 45.66
CA ARG A 111 -45.21 47.08 45.10
C ARG A 111 -46.00 48.19 45.81
N ALA A 112 -47.32 48.01 45.95
CA ALA A 112 -48.19 48.96 46.64
C ALA A 112 -47.83 49.16 48.12
N LEU A 113 -47.41 48.11 48.84
CA LEU A 113 -46.89 48.22 50.21
C LEU A 113 -45.56 48.98 50.27
N SER A 114 -44.64 48.73 49.32
CA SER A 114 -43.39 49.50 49.20
C SER A 114 -43.64 50.98 48.92
N GLU A 115 -44.61 51.30 48.05
CA GLU A 115 -45.04 52.67 47.74
C GLU A 115 -45.72 53.34 48.94
N LEU A 116 -46.60 52.62 49.65
CA LEU A 116 -47.22 53.10 50.89
C LEU A 116 -46.16 53.40 51.97
N ASP A 117 -45.15 52.56 52.15
CA ASP A 117 -44.10 52.79 53.14
C ASP A 117 -43.09 53.87 52.70
N LYS A 118 -42.92 54.12 51.40
CA LYS A 118 -42.26 55.34 50.91
C LYS A 118 -43.08 56.58 51.25
N ALA A 119 -44.40 56.55 51.00
CA ALA A 119 -45.31 57.65 51.31
C ALA A 119 -45.43 57.94 52.82
N LYS A 120 -45.38 56.91 53.68
CA LYS A 120 -45.29 57.09 55.15
C LYS A 120 -43.99 57.79 55.55
N ARG A 121 -42.85 57.40 54.97
CA ARG A 121 -41.54 58.02 55.25
C ARG A 121 -41.51 59.48 54.81
N THR A 122 -42.01 59.81 53.60
CA THR A 122 -42.08 61.20 53.15
C THR A 122 -43.07 62.03 53.96
N LEU A 123 -44.21 61.46 54.39
CA LEU A 123 -45.14 62.13 55.30
C LEU A 123 -44.51 62.38 56.68
N GLN A 124 -43.74 61.43 57.22
CA GLN A 124 -42.99 61.62 58.47
C GLN A 124 -41.92 62.71 58.34
N ASP A 125 -41.14 62.71 57.26
CA ASP A 125 -40.12 63.74 56.96
C ASP A 125 -40.74 65.13 56.74
N LEU A 126 -41.87 65.24 56.05
CA LEU A 126 -42.62 66.49 55.93
C LEU A 126 -43.20 66.94 57.28
N ASN A 127 -43.63 66.03 58.15
CA ASN A 127 -44.14 66.34 59.49
C ASN A 127 -43.04 66.77 60.45
N THR A 128 -41.84 66.15 60.42
CA THR A 128 -40.69 66.64 61.19
C THR A 128 -40.24 68.01 60.71
N LYS A 129 -40.15 68.23 59.38
CA LYS A 129 -39.86 69.55 58.80
C LYS A 129 -40.92 70.60 59.16
N LEU A 130 -42.20 70.26 59.15
CA LEU A 130 -43.27 71.17 59.55
C LEU A 130 -43.20 71.53 61.04
N LYS A 131 -42.85 70.56 61.90
CA LYS A 131 -42.61 70.81 63.33
C LYS A 131 -41.41 71.74 63.54
N THR A 132 -40.24 71.42 62.97
CA THR A 132 -39.05 72.27 63.14
C THR A 132 -39.26 73.68 62.58
N LEU A 133 -40.02 73.85 61.50
CA LEU A 133 -40.41 75.16 60.97
C LEU A 133 -41.39 75.88 61.90
N THR A 134 -42.34 75.17 62.50
CA THR A 134 -43.31 75.72 63.48
C THR A 134 -42.62 76.13 64.78
N ASP A 135 -41.70 75.31 65.29
CA ASP A 135 -40.92 75.57 66.50
C ASP A 135 -39.91 76.71 66.25
N SER A 136 -39.26 76.74 65.09
CA SER A 136 -38.42 77.86 64.64
C SER A 136 -39.22 79.16 64.51
N LYS A 137 -40.42 79.13 63.91
CA LYS A 137 -41.35 80.26 63.88
C LYS A 137 -41.75 80.71 65.29
N ARG A 138 -41.97 79.77 66.21
CA ARG A 138 -42.32 80.08 67.61
C ARG A 138 -41.14 80.70 68.36
N SER A 139 -39.91 80.25 68.11
CA SER A 139 -38.70 80.93 68.59
C SER A 139 -38.66 82.34 68.00
N ALA A 140 -38.65 82.50 66.68
CA ALA A 140 -38.56 83.81 66.03
C ALA A 140 -39.64 84.81 66.46
N ILE A 141 -40.87 84.35 66.77
CA ILE A 141 -41.91 85.19 67.38
C ILE A 141 -41.53 85.58 68.81
N LYS A 142 -41.11 84.63 69.65
CA LYS A 142 -40.66 84.91 71.02
C LYS A 142 -39.44 85.84 71.03
N ASP A 143 -38.46 85.60 70.16
CA ASP A 143 -37.24 86.40 70.01
C ASP A 143 -37.60 87.82 69.54
N ALA A 144 -38.58 87.98 68.65
CA ALA A 144 -39.14 89.28 68.26
C ALA A 144 -39.94 89.95 69.38
N GLU A 145 -40.66 89.19 70.22
CA GLU A 145 -41.35 89.72 71.41
C GLU A 145 -40.36 90.13 72.51
N ASP A 146 -39.30 89.37 72.75
CA ASP A 146 -38.21 89.70 73.67
C ASP A 146 -37.43 90.92 73.16
N VAL A 147 -37.18 91.05 71.85
CA VAL A 147 -36.64 92.28 71.22
C VAL A 147 -37.62 93.46 71.38
N LYS A 148 -38.92 93.26 71.18
CA LYS A 148 -39.95 94.31 71.36
C LYS A 148 -40.07 94.76 72.83
N ASN A 149 -39.93 93.83 73.77
CA ASN A 149 -39.91 94.11 75.21
C ASN A 149 -38.60 94.79 75.65
N ARG A 150 -37.45 94.43 75.05
CA ARG A 150 -36.18 95.16 75.21
C ARG A 150 -36.27 96.56 74.59
N ALA A 151 -36.89 96.72 73.43
CA ALA A 151 -37.07 98.01 72.76
C ALA A 151 -37.92 98.96 73.62
N LYS A 152 -39.04 98.48 74.18
CA LYS A 152 -39.84 99.26 75.16
C LYS A 152 -39.03 99.65 76.40
N LYS A 153 -38.24 98.74 76.98
CA LYS A 153 -37.36 99.08 78.11
C LYS A 153 -36.28 100.10 77.72
N LEU A 154 -35.76 100.03 76.49
CA LEU A 154 -34.81 101.02 75.96
C LEU A 154 -35.49 102.36 75.63
N GLU A 155 -36.79 102.38 75.38
CA GLU A 155 -37.62 103.58 75.18
C GLU A 155 -37.95 104.26 76.54
N GLU A 156 -38.25 103.45 77.57
CA GLU A 156 -38.37 103.86 78.98
C GLU A 156 -37.03 104.36 79.56
N VAL A 157 -35.89 103.78 79.14
CA VAL A 157 -34.55 104.27 79.50
C VAL A 157 -34.17 105.54 78.69
N LYS A 158 -34.45 105.60 77.38
CA LYS A 158 -34.20 106.80 76.56
C LYS A 158 -34.98 108.03 77.02
N SER A 159 -36.13 107.83 77.64
CA SER A 159 -36.91 108.92 78.27
C SER A 159 -36.41 109.31 79.66
N ARG A 160 -35.31 108.70 80.16
CA ARG A 160 -34.74 108.96 81.50
C ARG A 160 -33.22 109.17 81.55
N GLU A 161 -32.49 109.21 80.44
CA GLU A 161 -31.02 109.35 80.47
C GLU A 161 -30.46 110.28 79.39
N THR A 162 -30.54 111.59 79.64
CA THR A 162 -29.76 112.62 78.93
C THR A 162 -28.52 113.01 79.73
N ILE A 163 -27.39 112.33 79.52
CA ILE A 163 -26.01 112.76 79.85
C ILE A 163 -25.00 111.78 79.20
N GLU A 164 -23.74 112.21 79.01
CA GLU A 164 -22.63 111.50 78.33
C GLU A 164 -22.62 111.39 76.79
N GLY A 165 -22.14 112.46 76.14
CA GLY A 165 -21.70 112.44 74.74
C GLY A 165 -20.49 111.53 74.43
N ASN A 166 -19.98 110.79 75.43
CA ASN A 166 -18.86 109.85 75.30
C ASN A 166 -19.30 108.37 75.27
N ALA A 167 -20.54 108.04 75.65
CA ALA A 167 -21.05 106.66 75.64
C ALA A 167 -21.34 106.17 74.21
N TRP A 168 -22.26 106.82 73.51
CA TRP A 168 -22.70 106.47 72.15
C TRP A 168 -21.56 106.33 71.14
N LYS A 169 -20.45 107.08 71.29
CA LYS A 169 -19.29 106.98 70.39
C LYS A 169 -18.46 105.72 70.68
N ARG A 170 -18.27 105.35 71.95
CA ARG A 170 -17.67 104.07 72.34
C ARG A 170 -18.51 102.91 71.84
N GLU A 171 -19.84 103.01 71.93
CA GLU A 171 -20.79 102.02 71.41
C GLU A 171 -20.75 101.91 69.88
N LEU A 172 -20.69 103.05 69.16
CA LEU A 172 -20.56 103.08 67.70
C LEU A 172 -19.25 102.44 67.22
N ASP A 173 -18.13 102.79 67.84
CA ASP A 173 -16.82 102.27 67.46
C ASP A 173 -16.64 100.80 67.92
N HIS A 174 -17.31 100.38 69.02
CA HIS A 174 -17.45 98.97 69.42
C HIS A 174 -18.24 98.16 68.38
N ALA A 175 -19.43 98.62 67.96
CA ALA A 175 -20.26 97.95 66.97
C ALA A 175 -19.59 97.88 65.58
N ARG A 176 -18.77 98.89 65.23
CA ARG A 176 -17.90 98.86 64.05
C ARG A 176 -16.85 97.76 64.16
N ASN A 177 -16.16 97.66 65.29
CA ASN A 177 -15.16 96.62 65.51
C ASN A 177 -15.80 95.22 65.47
N GLU A 178 -16.97 95.01 66.09
CA GLU A 178 -17.75 93.77 65.98
C GLU A 178 -18.14 93.43 64.53
N TYR A 179 -18.59 94.42 63.76
CA TYR A 179 -18.90 94.23 62.34
C TYR A 179 -17.64 93.85 61.53
N THR A 180 -16.51 94.52 61.76
CA THR A 180 -15.25 94.16 61.10
C THR A 180 -14.80 92.74 61.48
N THR A 181 -14.87 92.36 62.76
CA THR A 181 -14.55 91.00 63.21
C THR A 181 -15.44 89.96 62.53
N THR A 182 -16.77 90.12 62.58
CA THR A 182 -17.73 89.18 61.97
C THR A 182 -17.60 89.10 60.45
N VAL A 183 -17.20 90.17 59.76
CA VAL A 183 -16.84 90.13 58.33
C VAL A 183 -15.56 89.32 58.09
N THR A 184 -14.51 89.49 58.90
CA THR A 184 -13.29 88.68 58.76
C THR A 184 -13.50 87.20 59.09
N GLU A 185 -14.35 86.89 60.08
CA GLU A 185 -14.77 85.51 60.39
C GLU A 185 -15.59 84.90 59.24
N LEU A 186 -16.50 85.67 58.64
CA LEU A 186 -17.28 85.25 57.47
C LEU A 186 -16.40 84.99 56.25
N ASP A 187 -15.37 85.81 56.01
CA ASP A 187 -14.44 85.60 54.89
C ASP A 187 -13.49 84.42 55.13
N ALA A 188 -13.04 84.19 56.37
CA ALA A 188 -12.33 82.96 56.73
C ALA A 188 -13.22 81.71 56.54
N ALA A 189 -14.49 81.78 56.93
CA ALA A 189 -15.45 80.68 56.72
C ALA A 189 -15.71 80.40 55.23
N LYS A 190 -15.72 81.43 54.35
CA LYS A 190 -15.78 81.24 52.89
C LYS A 190 -14.53 80.56 52.33
N GLN A 191 -13.34 80.88 52.86
CA GLN A 191 -12.08 80.26 52.44
C GLN A 191 -12.04 78.78 52.83
N GLU A 192 -12.36 78.44 54.08
CA GLU A 192 -12.45 77.03 54.51
C GLU A 192 -13.57 76.27 53.77
N LEU A 193 -14.73 76.89 53.49
CA LEU A 193 -15.76 76.26 52.64
C LEU A 193 -15.26 75.99 51.20
N THR A 194 -14.39 76.84 50.66
CA THR A 194 -13.81 76.67 49.32
C THR A 194 -12.78 75.54 49.31
N LYS A 195 -11.94 75.48 50.34
CA LYS A 195 -10.96 74.41 50.56
C LYS A 195 -11.64 73.05 50.77
N ILE A 196 -12.69 72.97 51.61
CA ILE A 196 -13.49 71.75 51.82
C ILE A 196 -14.12 71.24 50.50
N ARG A 197 -14.48 72.13 49.56
CA ARG A 197 -14.94 71.71 48.22
C ARG A 197 -13.80 71.12 47.39
N GLN A 198 -12.64 71.75 47.36
CA GLN A 198 -11.45 71.23 46.67
C GLN A 198 -11.00 69.86 47.24
N ASP A 199 -10.99 69.72 48.57
CA ASP A 199 -10.69 68.47 49.26
C ASP A 199 -11.74 67.37 48.94
N PHE A 200 -13.02 67.74 48.83
CA PHE A 200 -14.09 66.82 48.45
C PHE A 200 -14.00 66.37 46.99
N ASP A 201 -13.74 67.30 46.06
CA ASP A 201 -13.59 67.00 44.64
C ASP A 201 -12.35 66.10 44.40
N ALA A 202 -11.22 66.41 45.03
CA ALA A 202 -10.01 65.58 45.00
C ALA A 202 -10.23 64.19 45.61
N ALA A 203 -10.97 64.08 46.72
CA ALA A 203 -11.35 62.80 47.31
C ALA A 203 -12.30 61.99 46.41
N LEU A 204 -13.15 62.66 45.63
CA LEU A 204 -14.05 62.03 44.66
C LEU A 204 -13.27 61.52 43.42
N GLU A 205 -12.32 62.29 42.91
CA GLU A 205 -11.40 61.86 41.85
C GLU A 205 -10.55 60.66 42.30
N ALA A 206 -9.93 60.73 43.48
CA ALA A 206 -9.15 59.62 44.05
C ALA A 206 -9.99 58.34 44.22
N LYS A 207 -11.26 58.48 44.64
CA LYS A 207 -12.21 57.36 44.74
C LYS A 207 -12.55 56.75 43.37
N LEU A 208 -12.71 57.58 42.33
CA LEU A 208 -12.96 57.11 40.97
C LEU A 208 -11.74 56.38 40.40
N ALA A 209 -10.53 56.91 40.60
CA ALA A 209 -9.28 56.24 40.22
C ALA A 209 -9.10 54.90 40.94
N ALA A 210 -9.39 54.84 42.25
CA ALA A 210 -9.34 53.59 43.01
C ALA A 210 -10.34 52.54 42.50
N PHE A 211 -11.55 52.94 42.09
CA PHE A 211 -12.51 52.01 41.45
C PHE A 211 -12.04 51.53 40.07
N GLN A 212 -11.40 52.39 39.26
CA GLN A 212 -10.84 51.99 37.97
C GLN A 212 -9.72 50.95 38.15
N GLN A 213 -8.77 51.22 39.04
CA GLN A 213 -7.68 50.30 39.40
C GLN A 213 -8.20 48.97 39.98
N ALA A 214 -9.21 49.01 40.85
CA ALA A 214 -9.83 47.79 41.38
C ALA A 214 -10.51 46.96 40.28
N ALA A 215 -11.20 47.60 39.33
CA ALA A 215 -11.82 46.92 38.19
C ALA A 215 -10.79 46.37 37.19
N GLU A 216 -9.62 47.00 37.05
CA GLU A 216 -8.48 46.51 36.25
C GLU A 216 -7.79 45.34 36.91
N ALA A 217 -7.51 45.41 38.21
CA ALA A 217 -6.99 44.31 39.01
C ALA A 217 -7.93 43.11 38.97
N GLN A 218 -9.25 43.31 39.08
CA GLN A 218 -10.24 42.23 38.96
C GLN A 218 -10.28 41.63 37.54
N ARG A 219 -10.20 42.45 36.49
CA ARG A 219 -10.11 41.95 35.10
C ARG A 219 -8.84 41.12 34.88
N SER A 220 -7.70 41.57 35.40
CA SER A 220 -6.43 40.82 35.36
C SER A 220 -6.51 39.50 36.14
N ALA A 221 -7.08 39.52 37.36
CA ALA A 221 -7.29 38.33 38.17
C ALA A 221 -8.20 37.29 37.49
N ASN A 222 -9.27 37.74 36.82
CA ASN A 222 -10.15 36.85 36.04
C ASN A 222 -9.40 36.19 34.88
N VAL A 223 -8.67 36.96 34.06
CA VAL A 223 -7.89 36.41 32.93
C VAL A 223 -6.81 35.43 33.40
N ASN A 224 -6.14 35.73 34.52
CA ASN A 224 -5.17 34.81 35.12
C ASN A 224 -5.83 33.53 35.64
N SER A 225 -7.01 33.64 36.27
CA SER A 225 -7.82 32.48 36.69
C SER A 225 -8.21 31.61 35.51
N ASP A 226 -8.67 32.21 34.40
CA ASP A 226 -9.04 31.49 33.18
C ASP A 226 -7.83 30.78 32.54
N ARG A 227 -6.66 31.41 32.49
CA ARG A 227 -5.42 30.76 32.01
C ARG A 227 -4.94 29.64 32.94
N VAL A 228 -5.13 29.75 34.26
CA VAL A 228 -4.85 28.66 35.21
C VAL A 228 -5.83 27.49 34.99
N ASN A 229 -7.11 27.78 34.74
CA ASN A 229 -8.12 26.75 34.41
C ASN A 229 -7.83 26.05 33.07
N GLU A 230 -7.24 26.75 32.11
CA GLU A 230 -6.79 26.20 30.82
C GLU A 230 -5.55 25.31 30.99
N LEU A 231 -4.49 25.81 31.65
CA LEU A 231 -3.30 25.05 32.01
C LEU A 231 -3.64 23.78 32.82
N SER A 232 -4.61 23.85 33.73
CA SER A 232 -5.06 22.68 34.50
C SER A 232 -5.68 21.59 33.59
N LYS A 233 -6.39 21.97 32.52
CA LYS A 233 -6.91 21.03 31.51
C LYS A 233 -5.80 20.45 30.64
N GLU A 234 -4.84 21.29 30.21
CA GLU A 234 -3.65 20.84 29.46
C GLU A 234 -2.87 19.79 30.27
N VAL A 235 -2.59 20.07 31.54
CA VAL A 235 -1.91 19.15 32.46
C VAL A 235 -2.71 17.86 32.68
N SER A 236 -4.04 17.96 32.87
CA SER A 236 -4.90 16.78 33.03
C SER A 236 -4.92 15.89 31.78
N ALA A 237 -4.96 16.49 30.58
CA ALA A 237 -4.90 15.76 29.31
C ALA A 237 -3.53 15.10 29.10
N MET A 238 -2.45 15.78 29.46
CA MET A 238 -1.09 15.23 29.42
C MET A 238 -0.87 14.10 30.43
N GLN A 239 -1.48 14.18 31.63
CA GLN A 239 -1.47 13.08 32.59
C GLN A 239 -2.20 11.85 32.05
N GLY A 240 -3.40 12.05 31.47
CA GLY A 240 -4.16 10.97 30.82
C GLY A 240 -3.41 10.31 29.64
N SER A 241 -2.72 11.09 28.80
CA SER A 241 -1.92 10.51 27.71
C SER A 241 -0.66 9.79 28.20
N ILE A 242 -0.02 10.26 29.29
CA ILE A 242 1.07 9.55 29.97
C ILE A 242 0.58 8.22 30.57
N GLU A 243 -0.63 8.16 31.13
CA GLU A 243 -1.22 6.92 31.63
C GLU A 243 -1.54 5.93 30.50
N GLN A 244 -2.11 6.41 29.39
CA GLN A 244 -2.31 5.60 28.18
C GLN A 244 -0.98 5.05 27.63
N LEU A 245 0.08 5.87 27.58
CA LEU A 245 1.42 5.45 27.15
C LEU A 245 2.01 4.37 28.06
N LYS A 246 1.82 4.48 29.39
CA LYS A 246 2.26 3.45 30.35
C LYS A 246 1.50 2.14 30.15
N LEU A 247 0.20 2.18 29.92
CA LEU A 247 -0.62 0.99 29.64
C LEU A 247 -0.19 0.32 28.33
N ALA A 248 0.01 1.11 27.26
CA ALA A 248 0.51 0.61 25.98
C ALA A 248 1.91 0.00 26.09
N ALA A 249 2.82 0.61 26.87
CA ALA A 249 4.16 0.07 27.11
C ALA A 249 4.13 -1.26 27.89
N LEU A 250 3.27 -1.37 28.91
CA LEU A 250 3.07 -2.62 29.66
C LEU A 250 2.45 -3.72 28.79
N GLN A 251 1.49 -3.38 27.93
CA GLN A 251 0.91 -4.32 26.96
C GLN A 251 1.97 -4.81 25.96
N ALA A 252 2.73 -3.90 25.35
CA ALA A 252 3.81 -4.26 24.42
C ALA A 252 4.90 -5.11 25.09
N GLN A 253 5.21 -4.86 26.36
CA GLN A 253 6.12 -5.71 27.14
C GLN A 253 5.55 -7.11 27.38
N GLN A 254 4.25 -7.23 27.69
CA GLN A 254 3.60 -8.54 27.85
C GLN A 254 3.53 -9.31 26.53
N GLU A 255 3.22 -8.64 25.42
CA GLU A 255 3.23 -9.22 24.08
C GLU A 255 4.64 -9.68 23.67
N GLN A 256 5.68 -8.91 24.00
CA GLN A 256 7.08 -9.32 23.81
C GLN A 256 7.42 -10.58 24.63
N VAL A 257 7.02 -10.65 25.90
CA VAL A 257 7.23 -11.84 26.75
C VAL A 257 6.50 -13.06 26.18
N ASN A 258 5.25 -12.90 25.74
CA ASN A 258 4.47 -13.97 25.11
C ASN A 258 5.18 -14.49 23.85
N ALA A 259 5.50 -13.61 22.90
CA ALA A 259 6.15 -13.96 21.64
C ALA A 259 7.56 -14.55 21.84
N MET A 260 8.28 -14.19 22.90
CA MET A 260 9.53 -14.85 23.28
C MET A 260 9.29 -16.26 23.83
N SER A 261 8.28 -16.46 24.69
CA SER A 261 7.96 -17.79 25.22
C SER A 261 7.49 -18.77 24.13
N GLU A 262 6.76 -18.29 23.12
CA GLU A 262 6.39 -19.05 21.91
C GLU A 262 7.62 -19.42 21.08
N LYS A 263 8.52 -18.46 20.81
CA LYS A 263 9.80 -18.73 20.12
C LYS A 263 10.65 -19.75 20.86
N GLU A 264 10.74 -19.67 22.18
CA GLU A 264 11.45 -20.67 22.97
C GLU A 264 10.75 -22.04 22.92
N ALA A 265 9.42 -22.11 22.90
CA ALA A 265 8.69 -23.37 22.74
C ALA A 265 8.97 -24.03 21.38
N HIS A 266 8.99 -23.26 20.30
CA HIS A 266 9.40 -23.73 18.97
C HIS A 266 10.88 -24.16 18.92
N LEU A 267 11.79 -23.44 19.59
CA LEU A 267 13.20 -23.83 19.69
C LEU A 267 13.39 -25.10 20.54
N ARG A 268 12.57 -25.31 21.57
CA ARG A 268 12.54 -26.56 22.35
C ARG A 268 12.08 -27.74 21.49
N SER A 269 10.95 -27.61 20.79
CA SER A 269 10.44 -28.71 19.94
C SER A 269 11.36 -29.03 18.76
N TYR A 270 11.97 -28.03 18.12
CA TYR A 270 12.98 -28.26 17.08
C TYR A 270 14.21 -28.99 17.60
N ARG A 271 14.72 -28.64 18.80
CA ARG A 271 15.83 -29.36 19.44
C ARG A 271 15.47 -30.81 19.76
N SER A 272 14.27 -31.06 20.30
CA SER A 272 13.80 -32.43 20.56
C SER A 272 13.66 -33.25 19.27
N ALA A 273 13.08 -32.69 18.22
CA ALA A 273 12.95 -33.37 16.93
C ALA A 273 14.32 -33.64 16.26
N LYS A 274 15.28 -32.72 16.38
CA LYS A 274 16.67 -32.93 15.96
C LYS A 274 17.31 -34.09 16.72
N GLN A 275 17.20 -34.10 18.04
CA GLN A 275 17.78 -35.15 18.88
C GLN A 275 17.14 -36.52 18.58
N GLU A 276 15.82 -36.59 18.43
CA GLU A 276 15.10 -37.81 18.05
C GLU A 276 15.55 -38.34 16.67
N ALA A 277 15.88 -37.46 15.72
CA ALA A 277 16.44 -37.85 14.43
C ALA A 277 17.90 -38.33 14.53
N GLU A 278 18.71 -37.73 15.39
CA GLU A 278 20.09 -38.18 15.66
C GLU A 278 20.12 -39.53 16.37
N ASP A 279 19.25 -39.74 17.37
CA ASP A 279 19.08 -41.02 18.07
C ASP A 279 18.62 -42.14 17.12
N LYS A 280 17.69 -41.85 16.18
CA LYS A 280 17.27 -42.79 15.13
C LYS A 280 18.36 -43.10 14.12
N LEU A 281 19.19 -42.12 13.75
CA LEU A 281 20.33 -42.35 12.87
C LEU A 281 21.35 -43.26 13.56
N LEU A 282 21.62 -43.03 14.85
CA LEU A 282 22.47 -43.90 15.67
C LEU A 282 21.90 -45.31 15.81
N SER A 283 20.58 -45.49 16.03
CA SER A 283 19.98 -46.82 16.11
C SER A 283 20.08 -47.58 14.78
N LEU A 284 19.74 -46.94 13.65
CA LEU A 284 19.89 -47.54 12.32
C LEU A 284 21.34 -47.90 12.01
N LYS A 285 22.30 -47.05 12.39
CA LYS A 285 23.73 -47.33 12.20
C LYS A 285 24.23 -48.51 13.05
N ASN A 286 23.61 -48.76 14.20
CA ASN A 286 23.93 -49.91 15.06
C ASN A 286 23.16 -51.19 14.66
N GLU A 287 22.07 -51.07 13.91
CA GLU A 287 21.26 -52.18 13.40
C GLU A 287 21.83 -52.75 12.08
N ILE A 288 22.58 -51.94 11.32
CA ILE A 288 23.41 -52.41 10.20
C ILE A 288 24.60 -53.20 10.75
N ASP A 289 24.61 -54.50 10.54
CA ASP A 289 25.75 -55.37 10.84
C ASP A 289 26.99 -54.95 10.00
N PRO A 290 28.09 -54.49 10.64
CA PRO A 290 29.27 -53.98 9.96
C PRO A 290 30.21 -55.08 9.44
N GLU A 291 29.98 -56.36 9.75
CA GLU A 291 30.66 -57.48 9.10
C GLU A 291 29.88 -57.93 7.86
N LEU A 292 28.56 -58.09 7.96
CA LEU A 292 27.71 -58.39 6.80
C LEU A 292 27.81 -57.31 5.70
N ALA A 293 27.86 -56.02 6.08
CA ALA A 293 28.05 -54.94 5.12
C ALA A 293 29.37 -55.06 4.34
N LYS A 294 30.46 -55.42 5.01
CA LYS A 294 31.78 -55.65 4.38
C LYS A 294 31.83 -56.94 3.58
N GLU A 295 31.11 -57.98 4.01
CA GLU A 295 31.02 -59.24 3.28
C GLU A 295 30.26 -59.03 1.95
N LEU A 296 29.22 -58.20 1.95
CA LEU A 296 28.51 -57.79 0.74
C LEU A 296 29.35 -56.88 -0.16
N GLU A 297 30.10 -55.94 0.41
CA GLU A 297 31.05 -55.07 -0.31
C GLU A 297 32.17 -55.90 -0.97
N ALA A 298 32.76 -56.86 -0.24
CA ALA A 298 33.77 -57.77 -0.78
C ALA A 298 33.23 -58.69 -1.88
N LYS A 299 32.00 -59.21 -1.75
CA LYS A 299 31.34 -59.99 -2.81
C LYS A 299 31.00 -59.16 -4.04
N LEU A 300 30.71 -57.87 -3.86
CA LEU A 300 30.51 -56.95 -4.99
C LEU A 300 31.82 -56.73 -5.75
N GLU A 301 32.93 -56.54 -5.03
CA GLU A 301 34.27 -56.40 -5.63
C GLU A 301 34.72 -57.70 -6.34
N GLU A 302 34.49 -58.86 -5.70
CA GLU A 302 34.76 -60.19 -6.27
C GLU A 302 33.97 -60.43 -7.56
N THR A 303 32.64 -60.26 -7.53
CA THR A 303 31.81 -60.45 -8.73
C THR A 303 32.05 -59.40 -9.82
N THR A 304 32.45 -58.17 -9.45
CA THR A 304 32.88 -57.15 -10.43
C THR A 304 34.19 -57.57 -11.10
N SER A 305 35.15 -58.10 -10.33
CA SER A 305 36.42 -58.64 -10.85
C SER A 305 36.19 -59.84 -11.78
N GLU A 306 35.29 -60.76 -11.42
CA GLU A 306 34.88 -61.87 -12.31
C GLU A 306 34.27 -61.36 -13.62
N ILE A 307 33.41 -60.34 -13.56
CA ILE A 307 32.81 -59.71 -14.74
C ILE A 307 33.88 -59.08 -15.64
N GLU A 308 34.90 -58.40 -15.10
CA GLU A 308 36.01 -57.87 -15.89
C GLU A 308 36.83 -58.97 -16.57
N VAL A 309 37.14 -60.06 -15.85
CA VAL A 309 37.83 -61.23 -16.42
C VAL A 309 37.02 -61.85 -17.56
N ILE A 310 35.72 -62.10 -17.37
CA ILE A 310 34.85 -62.66 -18.40
C ILE A 310 34.75 -61.74 -19.62
N GLN A 311 34.63 -60.42 -19.43
CA GLN A 311 34.62 -59.47 -20.54
C GLN A 311 35.94 -59.50 -21.33
N GLU A 312 37.08 -59.63 -20.65
CA GLU A 312 38.39 -59.68 -21.26
C GLU A 312 38.66 -61.03 -21.96
N GLU A 313 38.15 -62.14 -21.43
CA GLU A 313 38.13 -63.44 -22.13
C GLU A 313 37.23 -63.41 -23.37
N MET A 314 36.05 -62.80 -23.30
CA MET A 314 35.18 -62.60 -24.46
C MET A 314 35.85 -61.75 -25.55
N LYS A 315 36.55 -60.66 -25.17
CA LYS A 315 37.35 -59.85 -26.11
C LYS A 315 38.44 -60.68 -26.80
N LYS A 316 39.17 -61.51 -26.05
CA LYS A 316 40.22 -62.40 -26.58
C LYS A 316 39.65 -63.49 -27.49
N ALA A 317 38.58 -64.16 -27.08
CA ALA A 317 37.91 -65.17 -27.88
C ALA A 317 37.41 -64.59 -29.21
N HIS A 318 36.70 -63.45 -29.18
CA HIS A 318 36.24 -62.74 -30.37
C HIS A 318 37.40 -62.31 -31.28
N ALA A 319 38.55 -61.87 -30.72
CA ALA A 319 39.73 -61.55 -31.52
C ALA A 319 40.29 -62.80 -32.23
N CYS A 320 40.45 -63.92 -31.52
CA CYS A 320 40.89 -65.19 -32.10
C CYS A 320 39.92 -65.75 -33.14
N GLU A 321 38.60 -65.62 -32.93
CA GLU A 321 37.57 -65.98 -33.91
C GLU A 321 37.68 -65.10 -35.17
N MET A 322 37.83 -63.79 -35.01
CA MET A 322 37.98 -62.86 -36.14
C MET A 322 39.26 -63.09 -36.93
N ASP A 323 40.38 -63.42 -36.28
CA ASP A 323 41.63 -63.78 -36.98
C ASP A 323 41.56 -65.16 -37.62
N SER A 324 40.83 -66.12 -37.05
CA SER A 324 40.52 -67.40 -37.69
C SER A 324 39.66 -67.22 -38.95
N VAL A 325 38.58 -66.42 -38.86
CA VAL A 325 37.73 -66.04 -40.00
C VAL A 325 38.54 -65.29 -41.06
N ARG A 326 39.47 -64.40 -40.67
CA ARG A 326 40.40 -63.71 -41.57
C ARG A 326 41.29 -64.72 -42.31
N GLY A 327 41.87 -65.68 -41.59
CA GLY A 327 42.70 -66.76 -42.16
C GLY A 327 41.93 -67.61 -43.17
N VAL A 328 40.77 -68.16 -42.78
CA VAL A 328 39.90 -68.94 -43.67
C VAL A 328 39.44 -68.13 -44.88
N THR A 329 39.21 -66.82 -44.72
CA THR A 329 38.87 -65.92 -45.84
C THR A 329 40.07 -65.71 -46.78
N MET A 330 41.30 -65.64 -46.28
CA MET A 330 42.50 -65.59 -47.13
C MET A 330 42.70 -66.90 -47.88
N GLU A 331 42.65 -68.04 -47.20
CA GLU A 331 42.75 -69.38 -47.81
C GLU A 331 41.66 -69.60 -48.88
N LEU A 332 40.42 -69.15 -48.62
CA LEU A 332 39.32 -69.22 -49.60
C LEU A 332 39.58 -68.35 -50.83
N ASN A 333 40.16 -67.16 -50.66
CA ASN A 333 40.51 -66.29 -51.79
C ASN A 333 41.67 -66.86 -52.62
N GLU A 334 42.68 -67.46 -51.97
CA GLU A 334 43.79 -68.14 -52.64
C GLU A 334 43.34 -69.41 -53.38
N ALA A 335 42.47 -70.21 -52.76
CA ALA A 335 41.81 -71.35 -53.40
C ALA A 335 40.92 -70.91 -54.59
N THR A 336 40.20 -69.80 -54.45
CA THR A 336 39.37 -69.23 -55.54
C THR A 336 40.23 -68.74 -56.70
N LYS A 337 41.35 -68.06 -56.41
CA LYS A 337 42.30 -67.58 -57.41
C LYS A 337 42.97 -68.73 -58.16
N THR A 338 43.46 -69.74 -57.44
CA THR A 338 44.08 -70.93 -58.07
C THR A 338 43.07 -71.75 -58.87
N LEU A 339 41.81 -71.82 -58.43
CA LEU A 339 40.73 -72.43 -59.21
C LEU A 339 40.42 -71.65 -60.51
N GLN A 340 40.46 -70.32 -60.48
CA GLN A 340 40.33 -69.49 -61.69
C GLN A 340 41.51 -69.71 -62.65
N GLU A 341 42.75 -69.73 -62.13
CA GLU A 341 43.96 -70.01 -62.93
C GLU A 341 43.87 -71.39 -63.61
N VAL A 342 43.39 -72.42 -62.90
CA VAL A 342 43.13 -73.76 -63.46
C VAL A 342 41.98 -73.77 -64.48
N ALA A 343 40.94 -72.96 -64.29
CA ALA A 343 39.84 -72.84 -65.26
C ALA A 343 40.27 -72.12 -66.56
N ASP A 344 41.15 -71.12 -66.45
CA ASP A 344 41.75 -70.43 -67.60
C ASP A 344 42.71 -71.37 -68.36
N GLU A 345 43.50 -72.18 -67.65
CA GLU A 345 44.29 -73.28 -68.24
C GLU A 345 43.41 -74.34 -68.91
N GLU A 346 42.29 -74.76 -68.29
CA GLU A 346 41.35 -75.71 -68.89
C GLU A 346 40.75 -75.16 -70.19
N SER A 347 40.36 -73.89 -70.19
CA SER A 347 39.84 -73.18 -71.36
C SER A 347 40.88 -73.11 -72.49
N SER A 348 42.13 -72.76 -72.16
CA SER A 348 43.26 -72.76 -73.08
C SER A 348 43.50 -74.15 -73.68
N LEU A 349 43.57 -75.20 -72.85
CA LEU A 349 43.74 -76.58 -73.29
C LEU A 349 42.56 -77.08 -74.15
N ARG A 350 41.32 -76.71 -73.83
CA ARG A 350 40.14 -77.00 -74.67
C ARG A 350 40.25 -76.34 -76.05
N SER A 351 40.73 -75.10 -76.12
CA SER A 351 40.95 -74.39 -77.39
C SER A 351 42.03 -75.08 -78.23
N PHE A 352 43.14 -75.47 -77.61
CA PHE A 352 44.25 -76.17 -78.27
C PHE A 352 43.84 -77.57 -78.76
N VAL A 353 43.13 -78.35 -77.94
CA VAL A 353 42.55 -79.65 -78.34
C VAL A 353 41.51 -79.48 -79.46
N SER A 354 40.79 -78.36 -79.52
CA SER A 354 39.86 -78.07 -80.61
C SER A 354 40.59 -77.71 -81.91
N SER A 355 41.71 -76.98 -81.82
CA SER A 355 42.59 -76.71 -82.96
C SER A 355 43.20 -78.01 -83.52
N LEU A 356 43.76 -78.86 -82.66
CA LEU A 356 44.30 -80.17 -83.05
C LEU A 356 43.24 -81.09 -83.67
N ARG A 357 41.96 -80.97 -83.26
CA ARG A 357 40.85 -81.72 -83.87
C ARG A 357 40.50 -81.21 -85.27
N LEU A 358 40.57 -79.91 -85.52
CA LEU A 358 40.39 -79.34 -86.85
C LEU A 358 41.53 -79.74 -87.77
N GLU A 359 42.78 -79.57 -87.32
CA GLU A 359 43.99 -79.97 -88.04
C GLU A 359 43.99 -81.47 -88.38
N LEU A 360 43.54 -82.33 -87.46
CA LEU A 360 43.35 -83.77 -87.72
C LEU A 360 42.27 -84.05 -88.77
N GLU A 361 41.20 -83.26 -88.84
CA GLU A 361 40.11 -83.44 -89.81
C GLU A 361 40.47 -82.86 -91.20
N ASP A 362 41.27 -81.78 -91.23
CA ASP A 362 41.90 -81.27 -92.44
C ASP A 362 42.93 -82.28 -92.99
N MET A 363 43.79 -82.86 -92.16
CA MET A 363 44.71 -83.94 -92.57
C MET A 363 43.98 -85.17 -93.11
N LYS A 364 42.82 -85.55 -92.56
CA LYS A 364 41.97 -86.62 -93.14
C LYS A 364 41.41 -86.22 -94.50
N ARG A 365 41.03 -84.95 -94.69
CA ARG A 365 40.55 -84.44 -95.98
C ARG A 365 41.65 -84.47 -97.02
N GLU A 366 42.85 -84.00 -96.67
CA GLU A 366 44.05 -84.11 -97.51
C GLU A 366 44.41 -85.57 -97.82
N GLN A 367 44.30 -86.48 -96.86
CA GLN A 367 44.50 -87.91 -97.09
C GLN A 367 43.44 -88.49 -98.05
N GLY A 368 42.18 -88.06 -97.93
CA GLY A 368 41.10 -88.39 -98.85
C GLY A 368 41.41 -87.89 -100.27
N GLU A 369 41.71 -86.60 -100.42
CA GLU A 369 42.08 -86.00 -101.70
C GLU A 369 43.33 -86.64 -102.32
N LEU A 370 44.34 -86.98 -101.52
CA LEU A 370 45.54 -87.68 -102.00
C LEU A 370 45.21 -89.09 -102.48
N LYS A 371 44.26 -89.77 -101.82
CA LYS A 371 43.80 -91.09 -102.23
C LYS A 371 42.89 -91.05 -103.47
N ASP A 372 42.09 -90.00 -103.63
CA ASP A 372 41.34 -89.76 -104.85
C ASP A 372 42.28 -89.41 -106.01
N LYS A 373 43.32 -88.59 -105.77
CA LYS A 373 44.42 -88.34 -106.73
C LYS A 373 45.26 -89.60 -107.01
N GLU A 374 45.42 -90.50 -106.04
CA GLU A 374 46.04 -91.82 -106.23
C GLU A 374 45.18 -92.70 -107.15
N MET A 375 43.85 -92.75 -106.93
CA MET A 375 42.92 -93.46 -107.82
C MET A 375 42.79 -92.80 -109.20
N GLU A 376 42.91 -91.48 -109.33
CA GLU A 376 43.03 -90.79 -110.62
C GLU A 376 44.37 -91.09 -111.33
N MET A 377 45.48 -91.18 -110.59
CA MET A 377 46.76 -91.63 -111.13
C MET A 377 46.75 -93.12 -111.48
N GLU A 378 46.04 -93.97 -110.75
CA GLU A 378 45.84 -95.39 -111.09
C GLU A 378 44.92 -95.55 -112.31
N ALA A 379 43.90 -94.71 -112.44
CA ALA A 379 43.07 -94.59 -113.65
C ALA A 379 43.88 -94.05 -114.85
N LEU A 380 44.85 -93.15 -114.64
CA LEU A 380 45.80 -92.71 -115.66
C LEU A 380 46.84 -93.79 -115.99
N ALA A 381 47.31 -94.56 -114.99
CA ALA A 381 48.29 -95.63 -115.18
C ALA A 381 47.69 -96.83 -115.91
N THR A 382 46.44 -97.21 -115.59
CA THR A 382 45.68 -98.21 -116.35
C THR A 382 45.39 -97.71 -117.76
N LYS A 383 44.94 -96.46 -117.94
CA LYS A 383 44.76 -95.84 -119.27
C LYS A 383 46.06 -95.75 -120.08
N LEU A 384 47.21 -95.51 -119.45
CA LEU A 384 48.53 -95.58 -120.08
C LEU A 384 48.94 -97.03 -120.38
N THR A 385 48.56 -98.00 -119.54
CA THR A 385 48.80 -99.42 -119.77
C THR A 385 47.96 -99.94 -120.94
N ASP A 386 46.70 -99.53 -121.07
CA ASP A 386 45.84 -99.80 -122.22
C ASP A 386 46.40 -99.16 -123.50
N GLN A 387 46.93 -97.93 -123.40
CA GLN A 387 47.63 -97.29 -124.52
C GLN A 387 48.92 -98.04 -124.89
N ILE A 388 49.70 -98.52 -123.92
CA ILE A 388 50.91 -99.33 -124.16
C ILE A 388 50.55 -100.69 -124.79
N GLN A 389 49.50 -101.36 -124.31
CA GLN A 389 49.01 -102.63 -124.88
C GLN A 389 48.52 -102.42 -126.32
N LYS A 390 47.76 -101.36 -126.60
CA LYS A 390 47.30 -101.04 -127.94
C LYS A 390 48.44 -100.63 -128.88
N ILE A 391 49.39 -99.82 -128.41
CA ILE A 391 50.59 -99.45 -129.17
C ILE A 391 51.45 -100.69 -129.46
N LYS A 392 51.47 -101.70 -128.58
CA LYS A 392 52.21 -102.95 -128.81
C LYS A 392 51.61 -103.83 -129.93
N GLU A 393 50.33 -103.69 -130.23
CA GLU A 393 49.63 -104.49 -131.27
C GLU A 393 49.55 -103.77 -132.63
N GLU A 394 49.58 -102.42 -132.67
CA GLU A 394 49.51 -101.64 -133.92
C GLU A 394 50.85 -101.00 -134.35
N ALA A 395 51.91 -101.01 -133.52
CA ALA A 395 53.24 -100.48 -133.87
C ALA A 395 54.07 -101.35 -134.84
N GLU A 396 53.45 -102.25 -135.60
CA GLU A 396 54.03 -102.78 -136.83
C GLU A 396 53.68 -101.90 -138.07
N ALA A 397 52.90 -100.80 -137.92
CA ALA A 397 52.52 -99.91 -139.05
C ALA A 397 52.28 -98.38 -138.78
N GLN A 398 53.37 -97.58 -138.66
CA GLN A 398 53.47 -96.14 -139.07
C GLN A 398 52.85 -95.00 -138.16
N ARG A 399 52.95 -93.68 -138.46
CA ARG A 399 53.34 -92.58 -137.46
C ARG A 399 52.69 -91.12 -137.48
N ASP A 400 52.49 -90.49 -136.28
CA ASP A 400 52.53 -89.02 -135.79
C ASP A 400 51.38 -87.93 -136.10
N ALA A 401 51.00 -86.79 -135.40
CA ALA A 401 51.19 -86.09 -134.04
C ALA A 401 50.07 -84.97 -133.56
N PRO A 402 50.24 -83.68 -133.02
CA PRO A 402 49.45 -83.07 -131.84
C PRO A 402 48.87 -81.54 -131.75
N PRO A 403 48.11 -81.07 -130.68
CA PRO A 403 47.43 -79.69 -130.48
C PRO A 403 47.47 -78.89 -129.06
N SER A 404 46.54 -77.93 -128.67
CA SER A 404 46.67 -76.82 -127.59
C SER A 404 45.41 -76.28 -126.71
N PRO A 405 45.50 -75.33 -125.67
CA PRO A 405 44.50 -74.99 -124.54
C PRO A 405 44.18 -73.46 -124.05
N HIS A 406 43.62 -73.17 -122.79
CA HIS A 406 43.41 -71.89 -121.91
C HIS A 406 41.92 -71.43 -121.46
N GLU A 407 41.43 -70.57 -120.47
CA GLU A 407 41.81 -69.55 -119.37
C GLU A 407 40.68 -69.20 -118.22
N TYR A 408 40.73 -68.14 -117.29
CA TYR A 408 39.89 -67.93 -115.99
C TYR A 408 39.65 -66.50 -115.26
N ASP A 409 38.79 -66.33 -114.16
CA ASP A 409 38.81 -65.41 -112.88
C ASP A 409 37.69 -64.32 -112.34
N ALA A 410 37.61 -63.99 -110.99
CA ALA A 410 37.29 -62.72 -110.15
C ALA A 410 35.93 -62.21 -109.39
N HIS A 411 35.93 -61.73 -108.06
CA HIS A 411 35.03 -60.68 -107.30
C HIS A 411 35.18 -60.49 -105.70
N HIS A 412 35.42 -59.29 -105.08
CA HIS A 412 35.35 -59.00 -103.56
C HIS A 412 35.43 -57.48 -103.10
N SER A 413 34.73 -56.97 -102.03
CA SER A 413 35.06 -55.62 -101.41
C SER A 413 34.51 -55.16 -100.01
N SER A 414 33.23 -55.32 -99.62
CA SER A 414 32.54 -54.30 -98.77
C SER A 414 32.59 -54.39 -97.21
N THR A 415 33.29 -55.35 -96.58
CA THR A 415 33.07 -55.68 -95.15
C THR A 415 33.85 -54.85 -94.11
N ALA A 416 34.90 -54.12 -94.50
CA ALA A 416 35.87 -53.57 -93.53
C ALA A 416 35.41 -52.34 -92.73
N GLN A 417 34.49 -51.52 -93.26
CA GLN A 417 34.26 -50.16 -92.76
C GLN A 417 33.38 -50.07 -91.49
N LYS A 418 32.76 -51.18 -91.05
CA LYS A 418 31.71 -51.15 -90.01
C LYS A 418 32.20 -51.36 -88.57
N LEU A 419 33.45 -51.81 -88.38
CA LEU A 419 33.97 -52.22 -87.07
C LEU A 419 34.69 -51.11 -86.29
N SER A 420 35.08 -50.00 -86.93
CA SER A 420 35.91 -48.97 -86.29
C SER A 420 35.14 -48.00 -85.39
N SER A 421 33.92 -47.61 -85.76
CA SER A 421 33.15 -46.57 -85.06
C SER A 421 32.62 -47.02 -83.68
N GLU A 422 32.46 -48.32 -83.46
CA GLU A 422 31.91 -48.87 -82.23
C GLU A 422 32.98 -48.95 -81.11
N THR A 423 34.25 -49.13 -81.48
CA THR A 423 35.38 -49.23 -80.54
C THR A 423 35.73 -47.89 -79.88
N GLU A 424 35.50 -46.76 -80.56
CA GLU A 424 35.89 -45.44 -80.07
C GLU A 424 34.94 -44.91 -78.98
N SER A 425 33.63 -45.20 -79.09
CA SER A 425 32.61 -44.73 -78.12
C SER A 425 32.84 -45.28 -76.71
N ALA A 426 33.20 -46.57 -76.58
CA ALA A 426 33.38 -47.23 -75.29
C ALA A 426 34.57 -46.66 -74.47
N ARG A 427 35.54 -46.03 -75.13
CA ARG A 427 36.71 -45.43 -74.47
C ARG A 427 36.34 -44.17 -73.67
N LEU A 428 35.52 -43.29 -74.24
CA LEU A 428 35.24 -41.97 -73.67
C LEU A 428 34.42 -42.04 -72.37
N GLU A 429 33.53 -43.02 -72.23
CA GLU A 429 32.74 -43.21 -71.02
C GLU A 429 33.59 -43.70 -69.83
N MET A 430 34.56 -44.60 -70.09
CA MET A 430 35.49 -45.10 -69.08
C MET A 430 36.37 -43.97 -68.50
N GLU A 431 36.86 -43.08 -69.37
CA GLU A 431 37.74 -41.98 -68.98
C GLU A 431 37.01 -40.94 -68.10
N LYS A 432 35.74 -40.64 -68.43
CA LYS A 432 34.86 -39.75 -67.65
C LYS A 432 34.50 -40.31 -66.26
N MET A 433 34.25 -41.62 -66.14
CA MET A 433 33.94 -42.25 -64.85
C MET A 433 35.14 -42.23 -63.90
N LYS A 434 36.36 -42.35 -64.44
CA LYS A 434 37.62 -42.27 -63.69
C LYS A 434 37.87 -40.88 -63.08
N GLU A 435 37.48 -39.81 -63.77
CA GLU A 435 37.68 -38.44 -63.29
C GLU A 435 36.75 -38.11 -62.10
N ASN A 436 35.46 -38.45 -62.21
CA ASN A 436 34.49 -38.31 -61.10
C ASN A 436 34.93 -39.06 -59.83
N ALA A 437 35.49 -40.26 -59.97
CA ALA A 437 35.97 -41.06 -58.84
C ALA A 437 37.16 -40.40 -58.10
N ASN A 438 38.01 -39.65 -58.81
CA ASN A 438 39.12 -38.92 -58.19
C ASN A 438 38.64 -37.65 -57.47
N GLN A 439 37.64 -36.94 -58.03
CA GLN A 439 37.08 -35.74 -57.43
C GLN A 439 36.51 -36.00 -56.03
N HIS A 440 35.65 -37.02 -55.89
CA HIS A 440 35.08 -37.38 -54.58
C HIS A 440 36.12 -37.85 -53.55
N LYS A 441 37.26 -38.39 -54.01
CA LYS A 441 38.38 -38.77 -53.12
C LYS A 441 39.10 -37.55 -52.54
N LEU A 442 39.22 -36.46 -53.31
CA LEU A 442 39.79 -35.20 -52.82
C LEU A 442 38.83 -34.52 -51.83
N GLU A 443 37.54 -34.44 -52.17
CA GLU A 443 36.49 -33.85 -51.33
C GLU A 443 36.40 -34.53 -49.95
N ALA A 444 36.53 -35.85 -49.90
CA ALA A 444 36.55 -36.61 -48.64
C ALA A 444 37.80 -36.33 -47.77
N GLU A 445 38.96 -36.12 -48.39
CA GLU A 445 40.22 -35.87 -47.67
C GLU A 445 40.27 -34.44 -47.10
N ASP A 446 39.79 -33.43 -47.84
CA ASP A 446 39.69 -32.05 -47.34
C ASP A 446 38.77 -31.96 -46.11
N ILE A 447 37.64 -32.69 -46.11
CA ILE A 447 36.74 -32.80 -44.95
C ILE A 447 37.45 -33.48 -43.76
N ARG A 448 38.25 -34.53 -44.02
CA ARG A 448 39.02 -35.25 -43.00
C ARG A 448 40.06 -34.35 -42.33
N VAL A 449 40.82 -33.58 -43.13
CA VAL A 449 41.82 -32.62 -42.64
C VAL A 449 41.17 -31.46 -41.86
N ALA A 450 40.01 -30.97 -42.32
CA ALA A 450 39.26 -29.95 -41.59
C ALA A 450 38.78 -30.43 -40.21
N ALA A 451 38.32 -31.69 -40.11
CA ALA A 451 37.90 -32.30 -38.85
C ALA A 451 39.06 -32.50 -37.86
N GLU A 452 40.21 -33.01 -38.30
CA GLU A 452 41.42 -33.05 -37.47
C GLU A 452 41.82 -31.65 -36.96
N GLY A 453 41.63 -30.63 -37.80
CA GLY A 453 41.94 -29.23 -37.48
C GLY A 453 41.02 -28.61 -36.42
N THR A 454 39.78 -29.06 -36.29
CA THR A 454 38.86 -28.63 -35.22
C THR A 454 39.04 -29.46 -33.96
N GLU A 455 39.30 -30.77 -34.06
CA GLU A 455 39.59 -31.64 -32.91
C GLU A 455 40.84 -31.15 -32.15
N LYS A 456 41.93 -30.83 -32.85
CA LYS A 456 43.17 -30.31 -32.24
C LYS A 456 42.94 -28.98 -31.51
N LYS A 457 42.05 -28.11 -32.02
CA LYS A 457 41.65 -26.86 -31.34
C LYS A 457 40.77 -27.11 -30.11
N LEU A 458 39.82 -28.05 -30.19
CA LEU A 458 39.00 -28.47 -29.06
C LEU A 458 39.87 -28.99 -27.90
N LYS A 459 40.88 -29.81 -28.23
CA LYS A 459 41.80 -30.38 -27.24
C LYS A 459 42.67 -29.33 -26.53
N ILE A 460 43.12 -28.29 -27.24
CA ILE A 460 43.84 -27.16 -26.64
C ILE A 460 42.90 -26.39 -25.70
N ALA A 461 41.69 -26.03 -26.16
CA ALA A 461 40.73 -25.29 -25.35
C ALA A 461 40.25 -26.06 -24.10
N LEU A 462 40.24 -27.39 -24.13
CA LEU A 462 39.95 -28.22 -22.96
C LEU A 462 41.05 -28.19 -21.90
N GLU A 463 42.33 -28.21 -22.30
CA GLU A 463 43.44 -28.11 -21.35
C GLU A 463 43.55 -26.69 -20.79
N GLU A 464 43.39 -25.65 -21.63
CA GLU A 464 43.32 -24.25 -21.18
C GLU A 464 42.18 -24.02 -20.17
N ALA A 465 41.00 -24.63 -20.39
CA ALA A 465 39.87 -24.56 -19.46
C ALA A 465 40.09 -25.36 -18.17
N LYS A 466 40.94 -26.39 -18.18
CA LYS A 466 41.36 -27.16 -17.01
C LYS A 466 42.38 -26.36 -16.19
N ASP A 467 43.43 -25.84 -16.82
CA ASP A 467 44.43 -24.99 -16.18
C ASP A 467 43.80 -23.75 -15.53
N ALA A 468 42.82 -23.12 -16.19
CA ALA A 468 42.05 -22.01 -15.65
C ALA A 468 41.28 -22.38 -14.37
N ARG A 469 40.67 -23.58 -14.32
CA ARG A 469 39.98 -24.09 -13.12
C ARG A 469 40.94 -24.45 -11.99
N GLU A 470 42.09 -25.04 -12.31
CA GLU A 470 43.12 -25.32 -11.30
C GLU A 470 43.73 -24.02 -10.76
N ALA A 471 43.78 -22.94 -11.54
CA ALA A 471 44.16 -21.61 -11.06
C ALA A 471 43.05 -20.97 -10.20
N GLU A 472 41.78 -21.03 -10.62
CA GLU A 472 40.63 -20.58 -9.85
C GLU A 472 40.55 -21.27 -8.49
N GLN A 473 40.70 -22.60 -8.44
CA GLN A 473 40.69 -23.35 -7.19
C GLN A 473 41.84 -22.94 -6.26
N ARG A 474 43.05 -22.73 -6.79
CA ARG A 474 44.19 -22.24 -5.99
C ARG A 474 43.91 -20.85 -5.39
N VAL A 475 43.32 -19.94 -6.16
CA VAL A 475 42.91 -18.61 -5.67
C VAL A 475 41.80 -18.70 -4.62
N LEU A 476 40.83 -19.62 -4.77
CA LEU A 476 39.79 -19.87 -3.78
C LEU A 476 40.34 -20.48 -2.48
N GLU A 477 41.34 -21.36 -2.56
CA GLU A 477 42.03 -21.92 -1.39
C GLU A 477 42.88 -20.86 -0.67
N GLU A 478 43.58 -20.00 -1.41
CA GLU A 478 44.33 -18.86 -0.84
C GLU A 478 43.39 -17.82 -0.21
N LEU A 479 42.26 -17.47 -0.85
CA LEU A 479 41.21 -16.64 -0.25
C LEU A 479 40.62 -17.26 1.02
N LYS A 480 40.47 -18.59 1.06
CA LYS A 480 39.96 -19.30 2.24
C LYS A 480 40.96 -19.31 3.40
N LEU A 481 42.26 -19.40 3.11
CA LEU A 481 43.32 -19.23 4.10
C LEU A 481 43.37 -17.80 4.66
N LEU A 482 43.25 -16.78 3.80
CA LEU A 482 43.21 -15.38 4.21
C LEU A 482 41.93 -15.03 4.99
N SER A 483 40.78 -15.59 4.60
CA SER A 483 39.47 -15.36 5.24
C SER A 483 39.33 -16.07 6.61
N GLY A 484 40.07 -17.15 6.84
CA GLY A 484 40.06 -17.87 8.12
C GLY A 484 40.85 -17.19 9.26
N GLY A 485 41.62 -16.14 8.97
CA GLY A 485 42.66 -15.60 9.84
C GLY A 485 42.27 -14.45 10.77
N THR A 486 41.06 -14.43 11.37
CA THR A 486 40.60 -13.24 12.14
C THR A 486 39.91 -13.51 13.48
N GLN A 487 40.32 -14.54 14.24
CA GLN A 487 40.08 -14.53 15.69
C GLN A 487 41.04 -15.42 16.50
N GLU A 488 42.12 -14.82 17.03
CA GLU A 488 42.50 -14.87 18.45
C GLU A 488 43.68 -13.92 18.74
N GLU A 489 43.87 -13.52 20.00
CA GLU A 489 44.84 -12.49 20.39
C GLU A 489 46.21 -13.06 20.78
N GLY A 490 47.28 -12.45 20.27
CA GLY A 490 48.53 -12.26 21.04
C GLY A 490 49.52 -13.42 21.14
N ALA A 491 50.35 -13.60 20.11
CA ALA A 491 51.75 -14.02 20.29
C ALA A 491 52.66 -13.42 19.21
N SER A 492 53.89 -13.06 19.56
CA SER A 492 54.91 -12.60 18.62
C SER A 492 55.86 -13.74 18.24
N SER A 493 56.15 -13.87 16.95
CA SER A 493 57.37 -14.57 16.49
C SER A 493 57.81 -14.04 15.12
N ASN A 494 59.02 -13.48 15.06
CA ASN A 494 59.72 -13.28 13.79
C ASN A 494 60.23 -14.64 13.27
N SER A 495 60.12 -14.89 11.98
CA SER A 495 60.88 -15.94 11.30
C SER A 495 61.22 -15.50 9.88
N GLU A 496 62.47 -15.14 9.64
CA GLU A 496 62.97 -14.82 8.31
C GLU A 496 63.22 -16.12 7.52
N THR A 497 62.37 -16.40 6.52
CA THR A 497 62.68 -17.39 5.47
C THR A 497 63.01 -16.67 4.17
N GLY A 498 64.27 -16.79 3.72
CA GLY A 498 64.82 -15.98 2.63
C GLY A 498 64.16 -16.27 1.28
N GLY A 499 63.29 -15.36 0.83
CA GLY A 499 62.69 -15.42 -0.50
C GLY A 499 63.73 -15.32 -1.62
N ALA A 500 63.60 -16.16 -2.64
CA ALA A 500 64.46 -16.15 -3.83
C ALA A 500 64.27 -14.83 -4.61
N LYS A 501 65.17 -13.87 -4.39
CA LYS A 501 65.04 -12.51 -4.92
C LYS A 501 65.40 -12.43 -6.41
N ILE A 502 64.43 -12.79 -7.26
CA ILE A 502 64.51 -12.72 -8.73
C ILE A 502 64.96 -11.30 -9.14
N ARG A 503 66.11 -11.21 -9.81
CA ARG A 503 66.63 -9.96 -10.38
C ARG A 503 66.09 -9.78 -11.80
N LEU A 504 65.07 -8.95 -11.95
CA LEU A 504 64.64 -8.44 -13.25
C LEU A 504 65.63 -7.40 -13.78
N SER A 505 65.72 -7.23 -15.09
CA SER A 505 66.35 -6.05 -15.70
C SER A 505 65.50 -4.81 -15.48
N GLU A 506 66.11 -3.63 -15.54
CA GLU A 506 65.44 -2.33 -15.39
C GLU A 506 64.33 -2.14 -16.45
N GLU A 507 64.64 -2.42 -17.71
CA GLU A 507 63.69 -2.45 -18.82
C GLU A 507 62.58 -3.50 -18.63
N GLY A 508 62.89 -4.67 -18.04
CA GLY A 508 61.90 -5.70 -17.71
C GLY A 508 60.95 -5.27 -16.59
N PHE A 509 61.46 -4.53 -15.60
CA PHE A 509 60.69 -3.95 -14.50
C PHE A 509 59.78 -2.82 -15.00
N GLU A 510 60.27 -1.93 -15.87
CA GLU A 510 59.42 -0.92 -16.51
C GLU A 510 58.35 -1.53 -17.43
N SER A 511 58.69 -2.55 -18.20
CA SER A 511 57.75 -3.28 -19.06
C SER A 511 56.64 -3.96 -18.25
N LEU A 512 56.98 -4.59 -17.12
CA LEU A 512 56.00 -5.18 -16.20
C LEU A 512 55.14 -4.10 -15.51
N ARG A 513 55.74 -3.00 -15.03
CA ARG A 513 55.03 -1.84 -14.47
C ARG A 513 53.99 -1.30 -15.45
N ARG A 514 54.38 -1.05 -16.70
CA ARG A 514 53.49 -0.50 -17.74
C ARG A 514 52.29 -1.42 -18.00
N LYS A 515 52.51 -2.75 -18.01
CA LYS A 515 51.42 -3.73 -18.12
C LYS A 515 50.51 -3.75 -16.90
N VAL A 516 51.03 -3.60 -15.69
CA VAL A 516 50.21 -3.45 -14.47
C VAL A 516 49.34 -2.19 -14.58
N GLU A 517 49.93 -1.05 -14.95
CA GLU A 517 49.21 0.21 -15.15
C GLU A 517 48.18 0.17 -16.32
N GLU A 518 48.35 -0.72 -17.30
CA GLU A 518 47.38 -0.97 -18.37
C GLU A 518 46.24 -1.89 -17.91
N CYS A 519 46.56 -2.95 -17.16
CA CYS A 519 45.57 -3.84 -16.54
C CYS A 519 44.72 -3.12 -15.48
N GLU A 520 45.33 -2.24 -14.68
CA GLU A 520 44.68 -1.41 -13.67
C GLU A 520 43.64 -0.49 -14.33
N LYS A 521 44.01 0.27 -15.37
CA LYS A 521 43.07 1.10 -16.14
C LYS A 521 41.95 0.29 -16.81
N LEU A 522 42.24 -0.93 -17.29
CA LEU A 522 41.22 -1.83 -17.84
C LEU A 522 40.28 -2.39 -16.76
N ALA A 523 40.74 -2.52 -15.52
CA ALA A 523 39.91 -2.86 -14.37
C ALA A 523 39.04 -1.65 -13.96
N GLU A 524 39.63 -0.47 -13.78
CA GLU A 524 38.92 0.80 -13.48
C GLU A 524 37.79 1.08 -14.49
N MET A 525 38.06 0.91 -15.80
CA MET A 525 37.05 1.11 -16.83
C MET A 525 35.89 0.11 -16.73
N LYS A 526 36.17 -1.16 -16.42
CA LYS A 526 35.14 -2.19 -16.24
C LYS A 526 34.37 -2.01 -14.93
N GLU A 527 35.04 -1.57 -13.87
CA GLU A 527 34.40 -1.21 -12.59
C GLU A 527 33.45 -0.03 -12.79
N ALA A 528 33.89 1.03 -13.47
CA ALA A 528 33.06 2.18 -13.82
C ALA A 528 31.86 1.79 -14.70
N GLU A 529 32.04 0.93 -15.72
CA GLU A 529 30.92 0.40 -16.51
C GLU A 529 29.93 -0.40 -15.64
N SER A 530 30.44 -1.26 -14.76
CA SER A 530 29.62 -2.08 -13.85
C SER A 530 28.87 -1.22 -12.84
N MET A 531 29.51 -0.19 -12.29
CA MET A 531 28.89 0.83 -11.41
C MET A 531 27.73 1.53 -12.13
N ASN A 532 27.95 2.02 -13.35
CA ASN A 532 26.90 2.65 -14.15
C ASN A 532 25.70 1.72 -14.41
N GLN A 533 25.95 0.42 -14.65
CA GLN A 533 24.88 -0.57 -14.79
C GLN A 533 24.12 -0.81 -13.46
N VAL A 534 24.84 -0.90 -12.34
CA VAL A 534 24.24 -1.06 -11.00
C VAL A 534 23.43 0.18 -10.59
N GLU A 535 23.91 1.39 -10.86
CA GLU A 535 23.14 2.63 -10.65
C GLU A 535 21.87 2.65 -11.51
N ALA A 536 21.96 2.31 -12.80
CA ALA A 536 20.78 2.23 -13.68
C ALA A 536 19.75 1.18 -13.20
N ILE A 537 20.19 0.05 -12.65
CA ILE A 537 19.33 -0.96 -12.02
C ILE A 537 18.69 -0.41 -10.73
N ASN A 538 19.47 0.28 -9.89
CA ASN A 538 18.95 0.89 -8.65
C ASN A 538 17.92 2.00 -8.93
N VAL A 539 18.14 2.85 -9.93
CA VAL A 539 17.15 3.85 -10.36
C VAL A 539 15.84 3.18 -10.78
N ARG A 540 15.91 2.17 -11.67
CA ARG A 540 14.73 1.38 -12.10
C ARG A 540 14.02 0.71 -10.92
N LYS A 541 14.76 0.15 -9.98
CA LYS A 541 14.22 -0.44 -8.75
C LYS A 541 13.42 0.59 -7.95
N THR A 542 13.99 1.76 -7.65
CA THR A 542 13.25 2.80 -6.89
C THR A 542 12.03 3.35 -7.63
N GLU A 543 11.99 3.27 -8.96
CA GLU A 543 10.80 3.61 -9.75
C GLU A 543 9.69 2.55 -9.62
N VAL A 544 10.07 1.26 -9.62
CA VAL A 544 9.14 0.14 -9.38
C VAL A 544 8.60 0.18 -7.94
N ASP A 545 9.47 0.41 -6.95
CA ASP A 545 9.09 0.49 -5.53
C ASP A 545 8.04 1.62 -5.31
N LYS A 546 8.24 2.79 -5.92
CA LYS A 546 7.27 3.91 -5.88
C LYS A 546 5.93 3.57 -6.56
N LYS A 547 5.94 2.83 -7.67
CA LYS A 547 4.71 2.36 -8.34
C LYS A 547 3.97 1.33 -7.49
N LEU A 548 4.68 0.44 -6.79
CA LEU A 548 4.11 -0.51 -5.85
C LEU A 548 3.47 0.21 -4.65
N GLU A 549 4.14 1.19 -4.06
CA GLU A 549 3.62 2.01 -2.96
C GLU A 549 2.32 2.75 -3.37
N ALA A 550 2.30 3.35 -4.56
CA ALA A 550 1.11 4.02 -5.10
C ALA A 550 -0.07 3.05 -5.31
N ASN A 551 0.19 1.85 -5.84
CA ASN A 551 -0.83 0.81 -6.01
C ASN A 551 -1.39 0.31 -4.67
N LEU A 552 -0.53 0.16 -3.64
CA LEU A 552 -0.98 -0.25 -2.30
C LEU A 552 -1.90 0.80 -1.67
N LYS A 553 -1.56 2.09 -1.80
CA LYS A 553 -2.41 3.21 -1.35
C LYS A 553 -3.76 3.23 -2.07
N ALA A 554 -3.77 3.06 -3.39
CA ALA A 554 -5.02 2.97 -4.16
C ALA A 554 -5.90 1.78 -3.73
N ILE A 555 -5.30 0.63 -3.37
CA ILE A 555 -6.03 -0.53 -2.82
C ILE A 555 -6.63 -0.21 -1.44
N GLU A 556 -5.94 0.56 -0.60
CA GLU A 556 -6.44 0.99 0.72
C GLU A 556 -7.58 2.03 0.61
N GLU A 557 -7.46 2.98 -0.32
CA GLU A 557 -8.54 3.92 -0.68
C GLU A 557 -9.78 3.18 -1.21
N ILE A 558 -9.60 2.17 -2.06
CA ILE A 558 -10.70 1.34 -2.57
C ILE A 558 -11.35 0.55 -1.43
N LYS A 559 -10.58 -0.08 -0.54
CA LYS A 559 -11.11 -0.82 0.63
C LYS A 559 -11.94 0.09 1.53
N THR A 560 -11.38 1.21 1.97
CA THR A 560 -12.08 2.15 2.85
C THR A 560 -13.35 2.73 2.20
N ALA A 561 -13.33 3.00 0.89
CA ALA A 561 -14.53 3.38 0.13
C ALA A 561 -15.56 2.25 0.06
N THR A 562 -15.15 0.98 -0.10
CA THR A 562 -16.02 -0.20 -0.07
C THR A 562 -16.65 -0.40 1.31
N ASP A 563 -15.87 -0.32 2.39
CA ASP A 563 -16.38 -0.45 3.77
C ASP A 563 -17.38 0.67 4.10
N MET A 564 -17.10 1.90 3.67
CA MET A 564 -18.04 3.03 3.80
C MET A 564 -19.31 2.84 2.96
N ALA A 565 -19.26 2.14 1.83
CA ALA A 565 -20.45 1.82 1.02
C ALA A 565 -21.27 0.68 1.66
N LEU A 566 -20.61 -0.34 2.19
CA LEU A 566 -21.21 -1.48 2.88
C LEU A 566 -21.98 -1.01 4.14
N ASN A 567 -21.33 -0.24 5.02
CA ASN A 567 -21.98 0.34 6.20
C ASN A 567 -23.22 1.18 5.83
N LYS A 568 -23.16 1.95 4.73
CA LYS A 568 -24.32 2.73 4.25
C LYS A 568 -25.45 1.84 3.73
N ALA A 569 -25.14 0.72 3.09
CA ALA A 569 -26.14 -0.26 2.65
C ALA A 569 -26.82 -0.93 3.85
N GLU A 570 -26.05 -1.38 4.85
CA GLU A 570 -26.59 -1.97 6.09
C GLU A 570 -27.48 -0.98 6.86
N MET A 571 -27.09 0.29 6.95
CA MET A 571 -27.93 1.34 7.52
C MET A 571 -29.22 1.56 6.72
N ALA A 572 -29.16 1.49 5.38
CA ALA A 572 -30.33 1.66 4.52
C ALA A 572 -31.31 0.47 4.61
N ASP A 573 -30.82 -0.78 4.61
CA ASP A 573 -31.66 -1.96 4.80
C ASP A 573 -32.21 -2.05 6.23
N SER A 574 -31.45 -1.59 7.25
CA SER A 574 -31.96 -1.45 8.63
C SER A 574 -33.12 -0.44 8.71
N ALA A 575 -32.96 0.72 8.09
CA ALA A 575 -34.02 1.75 8.03
C ALA A 575 -35.24 1.26 7.24
N LYS A 576 -35.04 0.59 6.11
CA LYS A 576 -36.09 -0.06 5.32
C LYS A 576 -36.84 -1.12 6.13
N SER A 577 -36.13 -1.99 6.85
CA SER A 577 -36.72 -3.01 7.72
C SER A 577 -37.61 -2.40 8.81
N ALA A 578 -37.18 -1.29 9.42
CA ALA A 578 -37.99 -0.54 10.38
C ALA A 578 -39.27 0.07 9.75
N VAL A 579 -39.16 0.66 8.55
CA VAL A 579 -40.30 1.20 7.79
C VAL A 579 -41.28 0.10 7.36
N GLU A 580 -40.77 -1.05 6.88
CA GLU A 580 -41.59 -2.22 6.59
C GLU A 580 -42.25 -2.81 7.84
N GLY A 581 -41.59 -2.70 9.01
CA GLY A 581 -42.15 -3.00 10.33
C GLY A 581 -43.43 -2.21 10.63
N GLU A 582 -43.34 -0.88 10.62
CA GLU A 582 -44.48 0.00 10.88
C GLU A 582 -45.56 -0.10 9.77
N LEU A 583 -45.19 -0.30 8.51
CA LEU A 583 -46.17 -0.56 7.43
C LEU A 583 -46.92 -1.88 7.62
N ARG A 584 -46.25 -2.94 8.08
CA ARG A 584 -46.87 -4.25 8.37
C ARG A 584 -47.83 -4.13 9.55
N LYS A 585 -47.45 -3.40 10.59
CA LYS A 585 -48.28 -3.10 11.76
C LYS A 585 -49.54 -2.30 11.38
N ARG A 586 -49.42 -1.22 10.59
CA ARG A 586 -50.58 -0.45 10.11
C ARG A 586 -51.57 -1.29 9.31
N ARG A 587 -51.09 -2.15 8.40
CA ARG A 587 -51.97 -3.09 7.66
C ARG A 587 -52.72 -4.04 8.60
N GLN A 588 -52.10 -4.45 9.70
CA GLN A 588 -52.74 -5.30 10.70
C GLN A 588 -53.80 -4.52 11.50
N GLU A 589 -53.50 -3.28 11.90
CA GLU A 589 -54.45 -2.36 12.54
C GLU A 589 -55.66 -2.08 11.62
N GLU A 590 -55.42 -1.77 10.34
CA GLU A 590 -56.46 -1.59 9.30
C GLU A 590 -57.33 -2.86 9.14
N GLN A 591 -56.72 -4.05 9.09
CA GLN A 591 -57.46 -5.32 9.01
C GLN A 591 -58.28 -5.61 10.27
N THR A 592 -57.80 -5.25 11.48
CA THR A 592 -58.61 -5.39 12.69
C THR A 592 -59.83 -4.48 12.69
N VAL A 593 -59.69 -3.21 12.25
CA VAL A 593 -60.82 -2.27 12.15
C VAL A 593 -61.86 -2.73 11.10
N VAL A 594 -61.42 -3.25 9.95
CA VAL A 594 -62.32 -3.84 8.96
C VAL A 594 -62.98 -5.13 9.47
N GLY A 595 -62.26 -5.93 10.27
CA GLY A 595 -62.78 -7.12 10.93
C GLY A 595 -63.90 -6.81 11.94
N GLU A 596 -63.70 -5.83 12.82
CA GLU A 596 -64.71 -5.40 13.79
C GLU A 596 -65.94 -4.77 13.10
N SER A 597 -65.73 -3.99 12.04
CA SER A 597 -66.81 -3.42 11.20
C SER A 597 -67.59 -4.49 10.42
N SER A 598 -66.97 -5.65 10.14
CA SER A 598 -67.63 -6.79 9.49
C SER A 598 -68.38 -7.67 10.50
N ALA A 599 -67.77 -7.97 11.65
CA ALA A 599 -68.37 -8.77 12.71
C ALA A 599 -69.65 -8.12 13.28
N SER A 600 -69.68 -6.79 13.35
CA SER A 600 -70.87 -6.01 13.76
C SER A 600 -72.03 -6.04 12.75
N PHE A 601 -71.83 -6.57 11.54
CA PHE A 601 -72.89 -6.76 10.53
C PHE A 601 -73.42 -8.21 10.45
N SER A 602 -72.81 -9.18 11.15
CA SER A 602 -73.17 -10.61 11.07
C SER A 602 -73.98 -11.17 12.25
N VAL A 603 -74.53 -10.30 13.12
CA VAL A 603 -75.35 -10.70 14.29
C VAL A 603 -76.80 -10.18 14.18
N LEU A 604 -77.33 -10.13 12.95
CA LEU A 604 -78.73 -9.79 12.65
C LEU A 604 -79.33 -10.75 11.61
N PHE A 605 -79.50 -12.01 12.01
CA PHE A 605 -80.52 -12.94 11.49
C PHE A 605 -80.88 -13.99 12.55
#